data_AF-A0A936BS27-F1
#
_entry.id   AF-A0A936BS27-F1
#
_cell.length_a   1.000
_cell.length_b   1.000
_cell.length_c   1.000
_cell.angle_alpha   90.00
_cell.angle_beta   90.00
_cell.angle_gamma   90.00
#
_symmetry.space_group_name_H-M   'P 1'
#
loop_
_entity.id
_entity.type
_entity.pdbx_description
1 polymer ?
#
loop_
_entity_poly.entity_id
_entity_poly.type
_entity_poly.pdbx_seq_one_letter_code
_entity_poly.pdbx_strand_id
1 'polypeptide(L)'
;MTRLRALAAIALALTACAPAGTGHLPADLEQRFQQEGILRRADDQVFRYTYYSRSTRGNRWEDRDASIVVTPQTIYIFKNEKKGLEITPRTRREVDIRREADRLVIAAGSGQSRVSWSFRPPSDPEGWASDLRSVVDSTR
;
A
#
# COMPACT_ATOMS: atom_id res chain seq x y z
N MET A 1 -44.03 -38.08 36.88
CA MET A 1 -43.78 -36.62 36.96
C MET A 1 -42.31 -36.41 37.28
N THR A 2 -41.45 -36.21 36.27
CA THR A 2 -39.98 -36.10 36.50
C THR A 2 -39.34 -35.13 35.51
N ARG A 3 -39.27 -33.86 35.95
CA ARG A 3 -38.26 -32.80 35.77
C ARG A 3 -37.55 -32.59 34.41
N LEU A 4 -37.80 -31.40 33.85
CA LEU A 4 -36.95 -30.63 32.93
C LEU A 4 -35.49 -30.54 33.43
N ARG A 5 -34.52 -30.62 32.50
CA ARG A 5 -33.26 -29.87 32.58
C ARG A 5 -32.88 -29.32 31.20
N ALA A 6 -33.00 -28.01 31.07
CA ALA A 6 -32.48 -27.23 29.97
C ALA A 6 -30.94 -27.18 30.06
N LEU A 7 -30.26 -27.50 28.96
CA LEU A 7 -28.83 -27.26 28.78
C LEU A 7 -28.70 -26.07 27.83
N ALA A 8 -28.43 -24.90 28.40
CA ALA A 8 -28.05 -23.71 27.67
C ALA A 8 -26.60 -23.86 27.21
N ALA A 9 -26.38 -24.00 25.90
CA ALA A 9 -25.06 -23.94 25.30
C ALA A 9 -24.65 -22.47 25.15
N ILE A 10 -23.72 -22.03 26.00
CA ILE A 10 -23.08 -20.72 25.91
C ILE A 10 -22.06 -20.79 24.78
N ALA A 11 -22.38 -20.19 23.63
CA ALA A 11 -21.41 -19.96 22.57
C ALA A 11 -20.56 -18.73 22.93
N LEU A 12 -19.32 -18.95 23.39
CA LEU A 12 -18.33 -17.89 23.52
C LEU A 12 -17.88 -17.45 22.13
N ALA A 13 -18.35 -16.28 21.68
CA ALA A 13 -17.76 -15.58 20.56
C ALA A 13 -16.40 -15.00 20.99
N LEU A 14 -15.32 -15.68 20.63
CA LEU A 14 -13.97 -15.13 20.68
C LEU A 14 -13.84 -14.08 19.58
N THR A 15 -14.21 -12.83 19.87
CA THR A 15 -13.76 -11.69 19.07
C THR A 15 -12.27 -11.50 19.33
N ALA A 16 -11.45 -12.12 18.48
CA ALA A 16 -10.03 -11.81 18.42
C ALA A 16 -9.90 -10.33 17.99
N CYS A 17 -9.56 -9.45 18.93
CA CYS A 17 -9.07 -8.12 18.60
C CYS A 17 -7.74 -8.30 17.86
N ALA A 18 -7.79 -8.30 16.53
CA ALA A 18 -6.59 -8.07 15.74
C ALA A 18 -6.06 -6.67 16.08
N PRO A 19 -4.74 -6.49 16.27
CA PRO A 19 -4.18 -5.14 16.35
C PRO A 19 -4.54 -4.42 15.05
N ALA A 20 -5.15 -3.23 15.17
CA ALA A 20 -5.56 -2.43 14.03
C ALA A 20 -4.32 -2.05 13.21
N GLY A 21 -4.03 -2.79 12.14
CA GLY A 21 -2.97 -2.46 11.20
C GLY A 21 -3.21 -1.07 10.60
N THR A 22 -2.17 -0.26 10.50
CA THR A 22 -2.25 1.09 9.92
C THR A 22 -2.41 1.07 8.40
N GLY A 23 -2.32 -0.13 7.82
CA GLY A 23 -2.39 -0.43 6.40
C GLY A 23 -3.72 -1.03 5.91
N HIS A 24 -4.72 -1.27 6.76
CA HIS A 24 -5.99 -1.78 6.26
C HIS A 24 -6.73 -0.72 5.44
N LEU A 25 -7.05 -1.09 4.20
CA LEU A 25 -7.79 -0.22 3.30
C LEU A 25 -9.24 -0.06 3.78
N PRO A 26 -9.79 1.16 3.70
CA PRO A 26 -11.23 1.41 3.72
C PRO A 26 -11.99 0.48 2.77
N ALA A 27 -13.21 0.08 3.16
CA ALA A 27 -14.00 -0.93 2.44
C ALA A 27 -14.30 -0.54 0.98
N ASP A 28 -14.45 0.75 0.68
CA ASP A 28 -14.64 1.28 -0.66
C ASP A 28 -13.38 1.10 -1.54
N LEU A 29 -12.19 1.32 -0.96
CA LEU A 29 -10.93 1.09 -1.65
C LEU A 29 -10.67 -0.40 -1.86
N GLU A 30 -10.97 -1.23 -0.87
CA GLU A 30 -10.89 -2.68 -0.99
C GLU A 30 -11.80 -3.16 -2.14
N GLN A 31 -13.08 -2.78 -2.13
CA GLN A 31 -14.02 -3.14 -3.19
C GLN A 31 -13.54 -2.67 -4.57
N ARG A 32 -13.06 -1.43 -4.68
CA ARG A 32 -12.51 -0.89 -5.94
C ARG A 32 -11.35 -1.75 -6.45
N PHE A 33 -10.35 -2.06 -5.62
CA PHE A 33 -9.19 -2.82 -6.09
C PHE A 33 -9.50 -4.28 -6.39
N GLN A 34 -10.47 -4.88 -5.69
CA GLN A 34 -10.98 -6.20 -6.07
C GLN A 34 -11.62 -6.18 -7.46
N GLN A 35 -12.36 -5.12 -7.81
CA GLN A 35 -12.94 -4.94 -9.15
C GLN A 35 -11.88 -4.68 -10.23
N GLU A 36 -10.83 -3.93 -9.90
CA GLU A 36 -9.71 -3.68 -10.82
C GLU A 36 -8.84 -4.91 -11.05
N GLY A 37 -8.87 -5.88 -10.14
CA GLY A 37 -8.01 -7.06 -10.13
C GLY A 37 -6.67 -6.76 -9.46
N ILE A 38 -6.40 -7.39 -8.32
CA ILE A 38 -5.14 -7.18 -7.59
C ILE A 38 -4.04 -8.06 -8.21
N LEU A 39 -2.98 -7.42 -8.72
CA LEU A 39 -1.76 -8.09 -9.17
C LEU A 39 -0.80 -8.33 -8.00
N ARG A 40 -0.62 -7.31 -7.16
CA ARG A 40 0.27 -7.37 -5.99
C ARG A 40 -0.34 -6.63 -4.81
N ARG A 41 -0.09 -7.13 -3.61
CA ARG A 41 -0.45 -6.50 -2.35
C ARG A 41 0.60 -6.78 -1.30
N ALA A 42 0.91 -5.77 -0.51
CA ALA A 42 1.66 -5.93 0.73
C ALA A 42 1.10 -4.94 1.74
N ASP A 43 0.63 -5.45 2.87
CA ASP A 43 0.10 -4.63 3.96
C ASP A 43 1.18 -4.39 5.02
N ASP A 44 1.04 -3.28 5.75
CA ASP A 44 1.87 -2.91 6.91
C ASP A 44 3.39 -3.03 6.66
N GLN A 45 3.84 -2.57 5.49
CA GLN A 45 5.26 -2.57 5.10
C GLN A 45 5.95 -1.28 5.55
N VAL A 46 7.24 -1.41 5.91
CA VAL A 46 8.09 -0.24 6.17
C VAL A 46 8.57 0.36 4.85
N PHE A 47 8.04 1.53 4.52
CA PHE A 47 8.49 2.36 3.41
C PHE A 47 9.46 3.44 3.89
N ARG A 48 10.56 3.63 3.17
CA ARG A 48 11.32 4.88 3.26
C ARG A 48 10.72 5.90 2.31
N TYR A 49 10.10 6.92 2.89
CA TYR A 49 9.52 8.05 2.20
C TYR A 49 10.54 9.19 2.12
N THR A 50 10.95 9.57 0.91
CA THR A 50 11.88 10.68 0.66
C THR A 50 11.15 11.84 0.02
N TYR A 51 11.43 13.06 0.47
CA TYR A 51 10.80 14.29 0.02
C TYR A 51 11.77 15.48 0.11
N TYR A 52 11.53 16.51 -0.69
CA TYR A 52 12.29 17.76 -0.57
C TYR A 52 11.84 18.56 0.65
N SER A 53 12.80 18.92 1.50
CA SER A 53 12.60 19.79 2.65
C SER A 53 13.01 21.22 2.32
N ARG A 54 12.04 22.14 2.34
CA ARG A 54 12.30 23.57 2.14
C ARG A 54 13.17 24.18 3.25
N SER A 55 13.06 23.68 4.48
CA SER A 55 13.84 24.19 5.62
C SER A 55 15.33 23.83 5.53
N THR A 56 15.66 22.66 4.97
CA THR A 56 17.07 22.25 4.78
C THR A 56 17.59 22.43 3.37
N ARG A 57 16.74 22.88 2.44
CA ARG A 57 17.05 23.02 1.01
C ARG A 57 17.66 21.73 0.43
N GLY A 58 17.09 20.59 0.79
CA GLY A 58 17.60 19.28 0.39
C GLY A 58 16.60 18.17 0.63
N ASN A 59 16.93 16.97 0.17
CA ASN A 59 16.09 15.80 0.38
C ASN A 59 16.20 15.33 1.84
N ARG A 60 15.05 15.05 2.44
CA ARG A 60 14.92 14.35 3.72
C ARG A 60 14.19 13.05 3.50
N TRP A 61 14.37 12.12 4.43
CA TRP A 61 13.66 10.86 4.42
C TRP A 61 13.17 10.52 5.83
N GLU A 62 12.13 9.71 5.88
CA GLU A 62 11.61 9.10 7.08
C GLU A 62 11.03 7.73 6.73
N ASP A 63 11.12 6.78 7.66
CA ASP A 63 10.49 5.48 7.51
C ASP A 63 9.02 5.57 7.99
N ARG A 64 8.11 4.91 7.26
CA ARG A 64 6.66 4.96 7.49
C ARG A 64 6.06 3.59 7.22
N ASP A 65 5.16 3.16 8.09
CA ASP A 65 4.32 2.00 7.83
C ASP A 65 3.23 2.36 6.82
N ALA A 66 3.09 1.54 5.78
CA ALA A 66 2.13 1.73 4.71
C ALA A 66 1.81 0.40 4.02
N SER A 67 0.64 0.36 3.39
CA SER A 67 0.26 -0.71 2.47
C SER A 67 0.42 -0.26 1.03
N ILE A 68 0.71 -1.22 0.16
CA ILE A 68 0.71 -1.04 -1.28
C ILE A 68 -0.21 -2.05 -1.95
N VAL A 69 -1.01 -1.56 -2.89
CA VAL A 69 -1.81 -2.37 -3.81
C VAL A 69 -1.44 -1.97 -5.24
N VAL A 70 -1.22 -2.98 -6.07
CA VAL A 70 -0.96 -2.84 -7.50
C VAL A 70 -2.05 -3.60 -8.24
N THR A 71 -2.74 -2.90 -9.14
CA THR A 71 -3.71 -3.44 -10.10
C THR A 71 -3.18 -3.19 -11.51
N PRO A 72 -3.81 -3.72 -12.59
CA PRO A 72 -3.39 -3.43 -13.96
C PRO A 72 -3.34 -1.95 -14.33
N GLN A 73 -4.05 -1.09 -13.59
CA GLN A 73 -4.14 0.35 -13.87
C GLN A 73 -3.78 1.25 -12.69
N THR A 74 -3.60 0.70 -11.49
CA THR A 74 -3.41 1.52 -10.29
C THR A 74 -2.22 1.04 -9.47
N ILE A 75 -1.33 1.97 -9.11
CA ILE A 75 -0.41 1.79 -7.97
C ILE A 75 -0.94 2.67 -6.85
N TYR A 76 -1.28 2.07 -5.72
CA TYR A 76 -1.81 2.78 -4.58
C TYR A 76 -0.98 2.48 -3.33
N ILE A 77 -0.54 3.54 -2.64
CA ILE A 77 0.10 3.46 -1.34
C ILE A 77 -0.81 4.12 -0.31
N PHE A 78 -1.21 3.37 0.70
CA PHE A 78 -2.06 3.80 1.79
C PHE A 78 -1.28 3.84 3.10
N LYS A 79 -1.39 4.92 3.86
CA LYS A 79 -0.64 5.09 5.10
C LYS A 79 -1.38 5.98 6.09
N ASN A 80 -1.46 5.56 7.34
CA ASN A 80 -2.13 6.31 8.42
C ASN A 80 -3.52 6.80 7.98
N GLU A 81 -4.34 5.88 7.49
CA GLU A 81 -5.71 6.15 7.02
C GLU A 81 -5.82 7.13 5.83
N LYS A 82 -4.70 7.42 5.16
CA LYS A 82 -4.61 8.43 4.12
C LYS A 82 -3.88 7.90 2.89
N LYS A 83 -4.26 8.45 1.75
CA LYS A 83 -3.54 8.26 0.49
C LYS A 83 -2.12 8.82 0.59
N GLY A 84 -1.12 7.95 0.49
CA GLY A 84 0.29 8.33 0.38
C GLY A 84 0.68 8.64 -1.07
N LEU A 85 0.33 7.74 -1.98
CA LEU A 85 0.57 7.87 -3.42
C LEU A 85 -0.54 7.16 -4.19
N GLU A 86 -0.95 7.72 -5.31
CA GLU A 86 -1.79 7.05 -6.30
C GLU A 86 -1.24 7.41 -7.68
N ILE A 87 -0.99 6.38 -8.48
CA ILE A 87 -0.64 6.45 -9.88
C ILE A 87 -1.71 5.68 -10.64
N THR A 88 -2.26 6.33 -11.65
CA THR A 88 -3.35 5.85 -12.52
C THR A 88 -3.09 6.33 -13.95
N PRO A 89 -3.83 5.88 -14.97
CA PRO A 89 -3.67 6.38 -16.35
C PRO A 89 -3.90 7.89 -16.49
N ARG A 90 -4.56 8.52 -15.51
CA ARG A 90 -4.77 9.98 -15.48
C ARG A 90 -3.62 10.76 -14.83
N THR A 91 -2.60 10.08 -14.31
CA THR A 91 -1.46 10.70 -13.64
C THR A 91 -0.60 11.43 -14.66
N ARG A 92 -0.47 12.75 -14.52
CA ARG A 92 0.28 13.61 -15.46
C ARG A 92 1.70 13.97 -15.00
N ARG A 93 2.02 13.69 -13.74
CA ARG A 93 3.37 13.91 -13.22
C ARG A 93 4.31 12.83 -13.73
N GLU A 94 5.59 13.15 -13.84
CA GLU A 94 6.65 12.18 -14.11
C GLU A 94 6.61 11.07 -13.05
N VAL A 95 6.67 9.81 -13.48
CA VAL A 95 6.73 8.64 -12.61
C VAL A 95 7.89 7.76 -13.05
N ASP A 96 8.63 7.26 -12.06
CA ASP A 96 9.84 6.46 -12.26
C ASP A 96 9.86 5.29 -11.26
N ILE A 97 10.13 4.08 -11.78
CA ILE A 97 10.18 2.83 -11.04
C ILE A 97 11.60 2.25 -11.14
N ARG A 98 12.33 2.27 -10.03
CA ARG A 98 13.72 1.82 -9.98
C ARG A 98 13.91 0.70 -8.97
N ARG A 99 14.87 -0.18 -9.25
CA ARG A 99 15.38 -1.16 -8.29
C ARG A 99 16.68 -0.62 -7.72
N GLU A 100 16.76 -0.51 -6.40
CA GLU A 100 17.94 -0.06 -5.67
C GLU A 100 18.31 -1.12 -4.63
N ALA A 101 19.32 -1.93 -4.93
CA ALA A 101 19.72 -3.08 -4.12
C ALA A 101 18.53 -4.01 -3.78
N ASP A 102 18.10 -4.02 -2.53
CA ASP A 102 17.00 -4.84 -1.99
C ASP A 102 15.64 -4.11 -2.00
N ARG A 103 15.58 -2.88 -2.51
CA ARG A 103 14.36 -2.06 -2.53
C ARG A 103 13.85 -1.79 -3.94
N LEU A 104 12.53 -1.63 -4.03
CA LEU A 104 11.89 -0.97 -5.16
C LEU A 104 11.55 0.46 -4.76
N VAL A 105 11.83 1.40 -5.66
CA VAL A 105 11.59 2.82 -5.49
C VAL A 105 10.52 3.26 -6.48
N ILE A 106 9.44 3.82 -5.95
CA ILE A 106 8.37 4.45 -6.71
C ILE A 106 8.49 5.95 -6.51
N ALA A 107 8.96 6.66 -7.52
CA ALA A 107 9.13 8.10 -7.48
C ALA A 107 8.10 8.80 -8.36
N ALA A 108 7.56 9.93 -7.89
CA ALA A 108 6.59 10.71 -8.64
C ALA A 108 6.84 12.21 -8.47
N GLY A 109 6.70 12.97 -9.57
CA GLY A 109 7.00 14.39 -9.65
C GLY A 109 8.46 14.69 -9.99
N SER A 110 8.76 15.98 -10.09
CA SER A 110 10.06 16.51 -10.50
C SER A 110 10.53 17.66 -9.60
N GLY A 111 11.83 17.95 -9.62
CA GLY A 111 12.45 18.99 -8.81
C GLY A 111 12.08 18.90 -7.32
N GLN A 112 11.67 20.03 -6.74
CA GLN A 112 11.29 20.13 -5.32
C GLN A 112 9.94 19.48 -4.99
N SER A 113 9.15 19.08 -5.99
CA SER A 113 7.88 18.37 -5.80
C SER A 113 8.03 16.85 -5.82
N ARG A 114 9.21 16.36 -6.23
CA ARG A 114 9.47 14.94 -6.33
C ARG A 114 9.42 14.30 -4.94
N VAL A 115 8.68 13.21 -4.86
CA VAL A 115 8.65 12.32 -3.70
C VAL A 115 8.97 10.92 -4.14
N SER A 116 9.55 10.11 -3.26
CA SER A 116 9.74 8.69 -3.52
C SER A 116 9.37 7.83 -2.32
N TRP A 117 8.73 6.70 -2.62
CA TRP A 117 8.38 5.66 -1.68
C TRP A 117 9.22 4.43 -2.02
N SER A 118 10.03 3.96 -1.08
CA SER A 118 10.87 2.78 -1.30
C SER A 118 10.63 1.71 -0.26
N PHE A 119 10.45 0.47 -0.69
CA PHE A 119 10.13 -0.67 0.17
C PHE A 119 10.85 -1.92 -0.30
N ARG A 120 10.93 -2.91 0.58
CA ARG A 120 11.38 -4.25 0.24
C ARG A 120 10.17 -5.08 -0.18
N PRO A 121 10.09 -5.57 -1.41
CA PRO A 121 9.01 -6.46 -1.81
C PRO A 121 9.00 -7.72 -0.92
N PRO A 122 7.83 -8.20 -0.49
CA PRO A 122 7.75 -9.37 0.40
C PRO A 122 8.19 -10.67 -0.29
N SER A 123 8.07 -10.73 -1.61
CA SER A 123 8.45 -11.85 -2.47
C SER A 123 8.66 -11.34 -3.89
N ASP A 124 9.32 -12.14 -4.74
CA ASP A 124 9.44 -11.90 -6.19
C ASP A 124 9.74 -10.43 -6.59
N PRO A 125 10.91 -9.87 -6.21
CA PRO A 125 11.21 -8.47 -6.47
C PRO A 125 11.17 -8.08 -7.95
N GLU A 126 11.52 -9.00 -8.84
CA GLU A 126 11.48 -8.77 -10.29
C GLU A 126 10.06 -8.70 -10.82
N GLY A 127 9.18 -9.62 -10.41
CA GLY A 127 7.78 -9.55 -10.79
C GLY A 127 7.07 -8.30 -10.25
N TRP A 128 7.36 -7.89 -9.01
CA TRP A 128 6.88 -6.60 -8.50
C TRP A 128 7.36 -5.42 -9.35
N ALA A 129 8.63 -5.38 -9.73
CA ALA A 129 9.17 -4.32 -10.57
C ALA A 129 8.50 -4.30 -11.95
N SER A 130 8.29 -5.48 -12.54
CA SER A 130 7.59 -5.64 -13.82
C SER A 130 6.16 -5.10 -13.77
N ASP A 131 5.38 -5.53 -12.77
CA ASP A 131 3.97 -5.12 -12.64
C ASP A 131 3.84 -3.61 -12.37
N LEU A 132 4.69 -3.05 -11.52
CA LEU A 132 4.74 -1.60 -11.28
C LEU A 132 5.08 -0.81 -12.56
N ARG A 133 6.07 -1.27 -13.33
CA ARG A 133 6.45 -0.62 -14.60
C ARG A 133 5.33 -0.70 -15.62
N SER A 134 4.66 -1.85 -15.73
CA SER A 134 3.51 -2.01 -16.64
C SER A 134 2.41 -0.99 -16.38
N VAL A 135 2.12 -0.70 -15.10
CA VAL A 135 1.14 0.36 -14.77
C VAL A 135 1.64 1.73 -15.24
N VAL A 136 2.90 2.07 -14.97
CA VAL A 136 3.49 3.36 -15.38
C VAL A 136 3.53 3.53 -16.89
N ASP A 137 3.87 2.48 -17.63
CA ASP A 137 3.91 2.51 -19.10
C ASP A 137 2.51 2.72 -19.69
N SER A 138 1.45 2.26 -19.02
CA SER A 138 0.05 2.55 -19.41
C SER A 138 -0.41 3.99 -19.14
N THR A 139 0.38 4.78 -18.40
CA THR A 139 0.08 6.19 -18.12
C THR A 139 0.66 7.16 -19.15
N ARG A 140 1.55 6.66 -20.02
CA ARG A 140 2.22 7.45 -21.07
C ARG A 140 1.39 7.45 -22.35
#